data_AF-A0A251TMG6-F1
#
_entry.id   AF-A0A251TMG6-F1
#
_cell.length_a   1.000
_cell.length_b   1.000
_cell.length_c   1.000
_cell.angle_alpha   90.00
_cell.angle_beta   90.00
_cell.angle_gamma   90.00
#
_symmetry.space_group_name_H-M   'P 1'
#
loop_
_entity.id
_entity.type
_entity.pdbx_description
1 polymer ?
#
loop_
_entity_poly.entity_id
_entity_poly.type
_entity_poly.pdbx_seq_one_letter_code
_entity_poly.pdbx_strand_id
1 'polypeptide(L)'
;MASIPRTVADIFGDYCGRRRGFIDALTHDVDTFFAQCDSGTLFCEFGYSNVDEDNLCLYGYPDGSWEVTLPSHEVPPVIPDPAL
;
A
#
# COMPACT_ATOMS: atom_id res chain seq x y z
N MET A 1 -11.72 7.80 7.23
CA MET A 1 -10.63 8.45 7.99
C MET A 1 -10.24 7.54 9.14
N ALA A 2 -9.12 6.82 9.02
CA ALA A 2 -8.59 6.04 10.14
C ALA A 2 -8.18 7.01 11.26
N SER A 3 -8.67 6.80 12.48
CA SER A 3 -8.28 7.60 13.63
C SER A 3 -6.84 7.31 14.02
N ILE A 4 -6.03 8.35 14.27
CA ILE A 4 -4.64 8.20 14.72
C ILE A 4 -4.62 7.40 16.04
N PRO A 5 -3.96 6.22 16.10
CA PRO A 5 -3.87 5.41 17.31
C PRO A 5 -3.03 6.13 18.37
N ARG A 6 -3.50 6.19 19.62
CA ARG A 6 -2.85 6.94 20.70
C ARG A 6 -2.40 6.09 21.89
N THR A 7 -2.91 4.87 22.01
CA THR A 7 -2.50 3.94 23.07
C THR A 7 -1.63 2.82 22.51
N VAL A 8 -0.84 2.16 23.35
CA VAL A 8 -0.03 0.99 22.94
C VAL A 8 -0.91 -0.11 22.35
N ALA A 9 -2.10 -0.32 22.91
CA ALA A 9 -3.04 -1.31 22.41
C ALA A 9 -3.55 -0.96 21.01
N ASP A 10 -3.91 0.31 20.78
CA ASP A 10 -4.37 0.77 19.46
C ASP A 10 -3.25 0.70 18.41
N ILE A 11 -2.03 1.10 18.80
CA ILE A 11 -0.85 1.05 17.92
C ILE A 11 -0.53 -0.41 17.53
N PHE A 12 -0.58 -1.32 18.51
CA PHE A 12 -0.35 -2.74 18.25
C PHE A 12 -1.45 -3.34 17.38
N GLY A 13 -2.71 -2.96 17.60
CA GLY A 13 -3.83 -3.35 16.76
C GLY A 13 -3.68 -2.89 15.31
N ASP A 14 -3.32 -1.63 15.10
CA ASP A 14 -3.02 -1.06 13.77
C ASP A 14 -1.88 -1.84 13.09
N TYR A 15 -0.77 -2.05 13.79
CA TYR A 15 0.35 -2.86 13.30
C TYR A 15 -0.09 -4.28 12.88
N CYS A 16 -0.88 -4.95 13.70
CA CYS A 16 -1.37 -6.30 13.40
C CYS A 16 -2.25 -6.32 12.15
N GLY A 17 -3.11 -5.31 11.97
CA GLY A 17 -3.93 -5.15 10.77
C GLY A 17 -3.06 -4.97 9.52
N ARG A 18 -2.13 -4.02 9.54
CA ARG A 18 -1.24 -3.79 8.38
C ARG A 18 -0.40 -5.00 8.05
N ARG A 19 0.14 -5.67 9.07
CA ARG A 19 0.91 -6.91 8.91
C ARG A 19 0.07 -8.02 8.28
N ARG A 20 -1.22 -8.10 8.62
CA ARG A 20 -2.14 -9.06 8.00
C ARG A 20 -2.26 -8.79 6.50
N GLY A 21 -2.46 -7.54 6.09
CA GLY A 21 -2.52 -7.15 4.68
C GLY A 21 -1.28 -7.55 3.89
N PHE A 22 -0.09 -7.31 4.45
CA PHE A 22 1.16 -7.75 3.81
C PHE A 22 1.26 -9.27 3.67
N ILE A 23 0.86 -10.02 4.70
CA ILE A 23 0.89 -11.48 4.64
C ILE A 23 -0.08 -11.97 3.57
N ASP A 24 -1.29 -11.43 3.52
CA ASP A 24 -2.29 -11.87 2.55
C ASP A 24 -1.82 -11.54 1.12
N ALA A 25 -1.30 -10.35 0.85
CA ALA A 25 -0.69 -9.97 -0.43
C ALA A 25 0.44 -10.91 -0.87
N LEU A 26 1.36 -11.24 0.05
CA LEU A 26 2.57 -12.00 -0.26
C LEU A 26 2.41 -13.53 -0.16
N THR A 27 1.22 -14.02 0.23
CA THR A 27 0.97 -15.46 0.39
C THR A 27 -0.32 -15.93 -0.25
N HIS A 28 -1.48 -15.39 0.16
CA HIS A 28 -2.78 -15.85 -0.30
C HIS A 28 -3.14 -15.24 -1.66
N ASP A 29 -2.81 -13.97 -1.86
CA ASP A 29 -3.18 -13.19 -3.04
C ASP A 29 -1.99 -12.94 -3.98
N VAL A 30 -0.96 -13.78 -3.89
CA VAL A 30 0.34 -13.57 -4.56
C VAL A 30 0.20 -13.38 -6.07
N ASP A 31 -0.69 -14.13 -6.73
CA ASP A 31 -0.94 -13.99 -8.17
C ASP A 31 -1.58 -12.63 -8.53
N THR A 32 -2.49 -12.15 -7.68
CA THR A 32 -3.15 -10.84 -7.84
C THR A 32 -2.16 -9.71 -7.61
N PHE A 33 -1.31 -9.85 -6.58
CA PHE A 33 -0.22 -8.92 -6.29
C PHE A 33 0.77 -8.84 -7.45
N PHE A 34 1.26 -9.98 -7.95
CA PHE A 34 2.17 -10.01 -9.09
C PHE A 34 1.57 -9.38 -10.35
N ALA A 35 0.30 -9.67 -10.65
CA ALA A 35 -0.38 -9.05 -11.78
C ALA A 35 -0.40 -7.52 -11.66
N GLN A 36 -0.75 -6.96 -10.49
CA GLN A 36 -0.77 -5.51 -10.28
C GLN A 36 0.60 -4.84 -10.41
N CYS A 37 1.69 -5.54 -10.04
CA CYS A 37 3.05 -5.05 -10.23
C CYS A 37 3.52 -5.06 -11.69
N ASP A 38 3.08 -6.06 -12.47
CA ASP A 38 3.56 -6.30 -13.83
C ASP A 38 2.74 -5.53 -14.89
N SER A 39 1.44 -5.34 -14.66
CA SER A 39 0.56 -4.81 -15.71
C SER A 39 0.41 -3.29 -15.76
N GLY A 40 1.11 -2.51 -14.92
CA GLY A 40 1.01 -1.04 -14.95
C GLY A 40 -0.44 -0.52 -14.95
N THR A 41 -1.37 -1.30 -14.37
CA THR A 41 -2.83 -1.13 -14.54
C THR A 41 -3.42 -0.09 -13.59
N LEU A 42 -2.62 0.90 -13.18
CA LEU A 42 -3.21 2.15 -12.73
C LEU A 42 -3.62 2.92 -13.98
N PHE A 43 -4.93 3.03 -14.17
CA PHE A 43 -5.52 3.98 -15.10
C PHE A 43 -5.04 5.38 -14.72
N CYS A 44 -3.98 5.84 -15.36
CA CYS A 44 -3.63 7.25 -15.34
C CYS A 44 -4.74 7.97 -16.12
N GLU A 45 -5.50 8.83 -15.44
CA GLU A 45 -6.61 9.62 -16.01
C GLU A 45 -6.12 10.55 -17.15
N PHE A 46 -4.80 10.73 -17.25
CA PHE A 46 -4.11 11.45 -18.30
C PHE A 46 -3.11 10.48 -18.96
N GLY A 47 -3.40 10.06 -20.19
CA GLY A 47 -2.77 8.93 -20.86
C GLY A 47 -1.22 8.88 -20.85
N TYR A 48 -0.73 7.64 -20.77
CA TYR A 48 0.66 7.18 -20.99
C TYR A 48 1.73 7.89 -20.12
N SER A 49 1.80 7.51 -18.84
CA SER A 49 3.09 7.33 -18.17
C SER A 49 3.41 5.84 -18.20
N ASN A 50 4.62 5.45 -18.61
CA ASN A 50 5.04 4.06 -18.45
C ASN A 50 5.23 3.83 -16.95
N VAL A 51 4.39 3.00 -16.34
CA VAL A 51 4.53 2.62 -14.92
C VAL A 51 5.89 1.96 -14.64
N ASP A 52 6.58 1.47 -15.68
CA ASP A 52 7.99 1.03 -15.60
C ASP A 52 8.97 2.14 -15.12
N GLU A 53 8.63 3.43 -15.26
CA GLU A 53 9.48 4.55 -14.82
C GLU A 53 9.12 5.08 -13.42
N ASP A 54 7.96 4.69 -12.86
CA ASP A 54 7.46 5.15 -11.58
C ASP A 54 7.36 4.00 -10.56
N ASN A 55 8.17 4.02 -9.49
CA ASN A 55 8.22 2.94 -8.49
C ASN A 55 6.86 2.75 -7.77
N LEU A 56 6.18 1.62 -8.03
CA LEU A 56 4.99 1.19 -7.30
C LEU A 56 5.33 0.81 -5.86
N CYS A 57 4.37 1.02 -4.94
CA CYS A 57 4.51 0.67 -3.53
C CYS A 57 3.34 -0.22 -3.07
N LEU A 58 3.65 -1.20 -2.20
CA LEU A 58 2.66 -2.03 -1.52
C LEU A 58 2.31 -1.40 -0.17
N TYR A 59 1.03 -1.07 0.03
CA TYR A 59 0.49 -0.51 1.26
C TYR A 59 -0.39 -1.53 1.98
N GLY A 60 -0.21 -1.64 3.31
CA GLY A 60 -1.09 -2.39 4.20
C GLY A 60 -1.93 -1.46 5.07
N TYR A 61 -3.20 -1.77 5.23
CA TYR A 61 -4.16 -0.97 5.99
C TYR A 61 -4.54 -1.61 7.34
N PRO A 62 -5.00 -0.81 8.33
CA PRO A 62 -5.35 -1.32 9.66
C PRO A 62 -6.51 -2.34 9.68
N ASP A 63 -7.32 -2.39 8.63
CA ASP A 63 -8.40 -3.37 8.48
C ASP A 63 -7.92 -4.73 7.93
N GLY A 64 -6.63 -4.85 7.59
CA GLY A 64 -6.07 -6.05 7.00
C GLY A 64 -6.10 -6.08 5.47
N SER A 65 -6.61 -5.03 4.83
CA SER A 65 -6.55 -4.91 3.37
C SER A 65 -5.16 -4.44 2.89
N TRP A 66 -4.90 -4.60 1.60
CA TRP A 66 -3.66 -4.17 0.95
C TRP A 66 -3.96 -3.53 -0.41
N GLU A 67 -3.08 -2.65 -0.88
CA GLU A 67 -3.17 -1.97 -2.17
C GLU A 67 -1.78 -1.76 -2.78
N VAL A 68 -1.66 -1.91 -4.10
CA VAL A 68 -0.49 -1.50 -4.88
C VAL A 68 -0.82 -0.20 -5.60
N THR A 69 -0.13 0.88 -5.25
CA THR A 69 -0.36 2.19 -5.87
C THR A 69 0.92 3.03 -5.90
N LEU A 70 0.89 4.10 -6.67
CA LEU A 70 1.99 5.07 -6.71
C LEU A 70 2.11 5.78 -5.34
N PRO A 71 3.34 6.07 -4.89
CA PRO A 71 3.52 6.85 -3.67
C PRO A 71 2.85 8.22 -3.82
N SER A 72 2.08 8.63 -2.81
CA SER A 72 1.37 9.91 -2.86
C SER A 72 2.35 11.08 -2.84
N HIS A 73 2.18 12.05 -3.74
CA HIS A 73 2.99 13.27 -3.80
C HIS A 73 2.56 14.36 -2.77
N GLU A 74 1.78 14.01 -1.73
CA GLU A 74 1.29 14.99 -0.75
C GLU A 74 2.39 15.43 0.24
N VAL A 75 2.68 16.74 0.23
CA VAL A 75 3.54 17.42 1.20
C VAL A 75 2.64 18.10 2.25
N PRO A 76 2.72 17.78 3.56
CA PRO A 76 3.62 16.85 4.23
C PRO A 76 3.02 15.43 4.43
N PRO A 77 3.83 14.36 4.30
CA PRO A 77 3.36 12.99 4.45
C PRO A 77 2.99 12.66 5.90
N VAL A 78 1.83 12.03 6.07
CA VAL A 78 1.29 11.63 7.39
C VAL A 78 1.90 10.31 7.90
N ILE A 79 2.48 9.50 7.02
CA ILE A 79 3.01 8.15 7.29
C ILE A 79 4.43 8.04 6.67
N PRO A 80 5.40 7.39 7.33
CA PRO A 80 6.75 7.21 6.77
C PRO A 80 6.74 6.29 5.55
N ASP A 81 7.50 6.68 4.51
CA ASP A 81 7.61 5.90 3.27
C ASP A 81 8.34 4.55 3.50
N PRO A 82 7.86 3.46 2.88
CA PRO A 82 8.57 2.18 2.86
C PRO A 82 9.84 2.24 2.01
N ALA A 83 10.79 1.36 2.30
CA ALA A 83 12.09 1.33 1.61
C ALA A 83 11.97 0.83 0.16
N LEU A 84 12.60 1.56 -0.76
CA LEU A 84 12.82 1.22 -2.18
C LEU A 84 13.95 0.19 -2.35
#